data_AF-A0A3L7WTE8-F1
#
_entry.id   AF-A0A3L7WTE8-F1
#
_cell.length_a   1.000
_cell.length_b   1.000
_cell.length_c   1.000
_cell.angle_alpha   90.00
_cell.angle_beta   90.00
_cell.angle_gamma   90.00
#
_symmetry.space_group_name_H-M   'P 1'
#
loop_
_entity.id
_entity.type
_entity.pdbx_description
1 polymer ?
#
loop_
_entity_poly.entity_id
_entity_poly.type
_entity_poly.pdbx_seq_one_letter_code
_entity_poly.pdbx_strand_id
1 'polypeptide(L)'
;MDNTSCLVVFFFVALTGVWILVALNKRAELANLKETYENSLTNLRNRPTDPEVHERTLRAGRAYANATRNKAGVTLFDETALANDIRAVTANASQSSNQNPKHTPAAVQVKSKTETIDERIAALQKFRAADMITDEEFEKKRKDILDSI
;
A
#
# COMPACT_ATOMS: atom_id res chain seq x y z
N MET A 1 45.47 -28.93 24.19
CA MET A 1 44.17 -28.29 23.92
C MET A 1 43.26 -28.70 25.06
N ASP A 2 42.91 -27.75 25.90
CA ASP A 2 42.20 -28.03 27.14
C ASP A 2 40.72 -28.24 26.80
N ASN A 3 40.03 -29.16 27.48
CA ASN A 3 38.64 -29.51 27.17
C ASN A 3 37.70 -28.28 27.20
N THR A 4 38.05 -27.27 28.00
CA THR A 4 37.40 -25.94 28.04
C THR A 4 37.49 -25.19 26.72
N SER A 5 38.65 -25.18 26.05
CA SER A 5 38.83 -24.52 24.76
C SER A 5 38.03 -25.20 23.65
N CYS A 6 37.93 -26.53 23.67
CA CYS A 6 37.07 -27.27 22.73
C CYS A 6 35.57 -26.95 22.95
N LEU A 7 35.10 -26.92 24.20
CA LEU A 7 33.71 -26.61 24.52
C LEU A 7 33.30 -25.19 24.08
N VAL A 8 34.19 -24.21 24.25
CA VAL A 8 33.94 -22.83 23.80
C VAL A 8 33.79 -22.78 22.28
N VAL A 9 34.68 -23.43 21.53
CA VAL A 9 34.60 -23.49 20.06
C VAL A 9 33.31 -24.16 19.59
N PHE A 10 32.93 -25.29 20.19
CA PHE A 10 31.67 -25.97 19.87
C PHE A 10 30.45 -25.09 20.14
N PHE A 11 30.45 -24.32 21.24
CA PHE A 11 29.37 -23.40 21.56
C PHE A 11 29.21 -22.30 20.50
N PHE A 12 30.30 -21.67 20.06
CA PHE A 12 30.26 -20.66 19.01
C PHE A 12 29.81 -21.24 17.65
N VAL A 13 30.25 -22.46 17.31
CA VAL A 13 29.79 -23.15 16.09
C VAL A 13 28.29 -23.46 16.16
N ALA A 14 27.80 -23.93 17.31
CA ALA A 14 26.38 -24.20 17.51
C ALA A 14 25.54 -22.90 17.40
N LEU A 15 25.98 -21.81 18.04
CA LEU A 15 25.28 -20.53 17.97
C LEU A 15 25.23 -19.96 16.55
N THR A 16 26.33 -20.04 15.80
CA THR A 16 26.35 -19.57 14.40
C THR A 16 25.44 -20.43 13.52
N GLY A 17 25.42 -21.76 13.71
CA GLY A 17 24.51 -22.66 13.03
C GLY A 17 23.03 -22.31 13.27
N VAL A 18 22.64 -22.06 14.52
CA VAL A 18 21.28 -21.64 14.88
C VAL A 18 20.92 -20.30 14.23
N TRP A 19 21.84 -19.34 14.27
CA TRP A 19 21.61 -18.01 13.69
C TRP A 19 21.38 -18.06 12.18
N ILE A 20 22.17 -18.87 11.46
CA ILE A 20 21.99 -19.11 10.02
C ILE A 20 20.63 -19.74 9.73
N LEU A 21 20.22 -20.75 10.50
CA LEU A 21 18.92 -21.42 10.33
C LEU A 21 17.75 -20.42 10.48
N VAL A 22 17.79 -19.58 11.51
CA VAL A 22 16.77 -18.55 11.74
C VAL A 22 16.73 -17.54 10.60
N ALA A 23 17.89 -17.11 10.10
CA ALA A 23 17.99 -16.17 8.98
C ALA A 23 17.39 -16.75 7.69
N LEU A 24 17.60 -18.04 7.40
CA LEU A 24 17.04 -18.72 6.23
C LEU A 24 15.51 -18.79 6.31
N ASN A 25 14.95 -19.19 7.46
CA ASN A 25 13.50 -19.28 7.64
C ASN A 25 12.81 -17.92 7.46
N LYS A 26 13.41 -16.84 8.00
CA LYS A 26 12.88 -15.48 7.83
C LYS A 26 12.85 -15.06 6.36
N ARG A 27 13.86 -15.41 5.57
CA ARG A 27 13.91 -15.11 4.13
C ARG A 27 12.83 -15.86 3.36
N ALA A 28 12.61 -17.14 3.68
CA ALA A 28 11.57 -17.94 3.06
C ALA A 28 10.16 -17.40 3.37
N GLU A 29 9.90 -17.03 4.63
CA GLU A 29 8.64 -16.40 5.03
C GLU A 29 8.39 -15.09 4.28
N LEU A 30 9.40 -14.21 4.21
CA LEU A 30 9.30 -12.94 3.48
C LEU A 30 9.07 -13.15 1.98
N ALA A 31 9.74 -14.13 1.37
CA ALA A 31 9.56 -14.44 -0.04
C ALA A 31 8.13 -14.92 -0.34
N ASN A 32 7.57 -15.79 0.51
CA ASN A 32 6.20 -16.28 0.37
C ASN A 32 5.16 -15.16 0.51
N LEU A 33 5.35 -14.26 1.48
CA LEU A 33 4.45 -13.11 1.67
C LEU A 33 4.53 -12.12 0.51
N LYS A 34 5.75 -11.90 -0.02
CA LYS A 34 5.96 -11.09 -1.22
C LYS A 34 5.21 -11.67 -2.42
N GLU A 35 5.39 -12.96 -2.68
CA GLU A 35 4.72 -13.66 -3.78
C GLU A 35 3.19 -13.60 -3.63
N THR A 36 2.67 -13.80 -2.42
CA THR A 36 1.23 -13.70 -2.13
C THR A 36 0.71 -12.30 -2.45
N TYR A 37 1.44 -11.25 -2.07
CA TYR A 37 1.08 -9.87 -2.36
C TYR A 37 1.12 -9.58 -3.88
N GLU A 38 2.18 -9.99 -4.58
CA GLU A 38 2.29 -9.81 -6.04
C GLU A 38 1.18 -10.55 -6.82
N ASN A 39 0.82 -11.75 -6.38
CA ASN A 39 -0.31 -12.50 -6.93
C ASN A 39 -1.65 -11.78 -6.68
N SER A 40 -1.83 -11.17 -5.50
CA SER A 40 -3.03 -10.39 -5.20
C SER A 40 -3.13 -9.12 -6.07
N LEU A 41 -2.01 -8.42 -6.31
CA LEU A 41 -1.95 -7.29 -7.25
C LEU A 41 -2.27 -7.72 -8.68
N THR A 42 -1.81 -8.89 -9.10
CA THR A 42 -2.14 -9.45 -10.43
C THR A 42 -3.63 -9.74 -10.55
N ASN A 43 -4.24 -10.33 -9.52
CA ASN A 43 -5.69 -10.54 -9.47
C ASN A 43 -6.45 -9.21 -9.49
N LEU A 44 -5.97 -8.20 -8.76
CA LEU A 44 -6.57 -6.87 -8.73
C LEU A 44 -6.46 -6.17 -10.08
N ARG A 45 -5.35 -6.35 -10.81
CA ARG A 45 -5.20 -5.85 -12.17
C ARG A 45 -6.28 -6.41 -13.11
N ASN A 46 -6.62 -7.69 -12.95
CA ASN A 46 -7.64 -8.37 -13.75
C ASN A 46 -9.07 -8.02 -13.30
N ARG A 47 -9.28 -7.71 -12.01
CA ARG A 47 -10.58 -7.36 -11.40
C ARG A 47 -10.48 -6.07 -10.58
N PRO A 48 -10.28 -4.92 -11.24
CA PRO A 48 -9.89 -3.67 -10.60
C PRO A 48 -11.03 -2.97 -9.86
N THR A 49 -12.28 -3.32 -10.17
CA THR A 49 -13.49 -2.77 -9.54
C THR A 49 -14.09 -3.70 -8.48
N ASP A 50 -13.49 -4.88 -8.27
CA ASP A 50 -13.99 -5.87 -7.32
C ASP A 50 -13.52 -5.51 -5.89
N PRO A 51 -14.44 -5.14 -4.99
CA PRO A 51 -14.09 -4.71 -3.64
C PRO A 51 -13.48 -5.84 -2.80
N GLU A 52 -13.85 -7.10 -3.04
CA GLU A 52 -13.32 -8.24 -2.31
C GLU A 52 -11.85 -8.48 -2.69
N VAL A 53 -11.53 -8.37 -3.98
CA VAL A 53 -10.14 -8.47 -4.46
C VAL A 53 -9.32 -7.30 -3.91
N HIS A 54 -9.90 -6.11 -3.82
CA HIS A 54 -9.24 -4.93 -3.27
C HIS A 54 -8.91 -5.11 -1.77
N GLU A 55 -9.85 -5.61 -0.97
CA GLU A 55 -9.63 -5.89 0.46
C GLU A 55 -8.58 -7.00 0.66
N ARG A 56 -8.64 -8.07 -0.13
CA ARG A 56 -7.66 -9.16 -0.09
C ARG A 56 -6.25 -8.66 -0.41
N THR A 57 -6.09 -7.81 -1.41
CA THR A 57 -4.80 -7.20 -1.78
C THR A 57 -4.26 -6.29 -0.68
N LEU A 58 -5.12 -5.46 -0.06
CA LEU A 58 -4.73 -4.64 1.09
C LEU A 58 -4.21 -5.50 2.25
N ARG A 59 -4.92 -6.58 2.60
CA ARG A 59 -4.52 -7.48 3.69
C ARG A 59 -3.19 -8.18 3.38
N ALA A 60 -2.98 -8.63 2.14
CA ALA A 60 -1.72 -9.23 1.72
C ALA A 60 -0.55 -8.23 1.81
N GLY A 61 -0.76 -6.99 1.35
CA GLY A 61 0.23 -5.92 1.46
C GLY A 61 0.60 -5.57 2.91
N ARG A 62 -0.40 -5.49 3.80
CA ARG A 62 -0.18 -5.28 5.24
C ARG A 62 0.62 -6.42 5.88
N ALA A 63 0.31 -7.67 5.54
CA ALA A 63 1.03 -8.82 6.04
C ALA A 63 2.51 -8.78 5.61
N TYR A 64 2.77 -8.45 4.35
CA TYR A 64 4.12 -8.29 3.82
C TYR A 64 4.87 -7.11 4.49
N ALA A 65 4.26 -5.93 4.57
CA ALA A 65 4.85 -4.75 5.22
C ALA A 65 5.14 -4.97 6.71
N ASN A 66 4.26 -5.69 7.42
CA ASN A 66 4.51 -6.05 8.81
C ASN A 66 5.71 -7.01 8.93
N ALA A 67 5.81 -8.00 8.05
CA ALA A 67 6.89 -8.98 8.08
C ALA A 67 8.26 -8.35 7.77
N THR A 68 8.34 -7.40 6.82
CA THR A 68 9.60 -6.69 6.50
C THR A 68 10.10 -5.86 7.68
N ARG A 69 9.21 -5.49 8.61
CA ARG A 69 9.52 -4.76 9.84
C ARG A 69 9.69 -5.66 11.06
N ASN A 70 10.04 -6.94 10.87
CA ASN A 70 10.14 -7.92 11.96
C ASN A 70 8.86 -8.01 12.81
N LYS A 71 7.68 -7.90 12.19
CA LYS A 71 6.37 -8.00 12.83
C LYS A 71 6.06 -6.86 13.83
N ALA A 72 6.67 -5.68 13.64
CA ALA A 72 6.48 -4.50 14.50
C ALA A 72 5.23 -3.66 14.20
N GLY A 73 4.32 -4.15 13.36
CA GLY A 73 3.12 -3.45 12.90
C GLY A 73 3.31 -2.73 11.56
N VAL A 74 2.18 -2.25 11.02
CA VAL A 74 2.12 -1.45 9.78
C VAL A 74 2.06 0.02 10.16
N THR A 75 2.90 0.85 9.54
CA THR A 75 2.90 2.31 9.80
C THR A 75 2.06 3.07 8.79
N LEU A 76 1.78 4.34 9.09
CA LEU A 76 1.10 5.24 8.17
C LEU A 76 1.83 5.34 6.82
N PHE A 77 3.17 5.37 6.82
CA PHE A 77 3.95 5.38 5.58
C PHE A 77 3.73 4.09 4.76
N ASP A 78 3.67 2.94 5.42
CA ASP A 78 3.42 1.65 4.77
C ASP A 78 2.01 1.60 4.17
N GLU A 79 0.99 2.13 4.88
CA GLU A 79 -0.38 2.24 4.34
C GLU A 79 -0.43 3.18 3.13
N THR A 80 0.29 4.31 3.16
CA THR A 80 0.34 5.23 2.00
C THR A 80 1.03 4.62 0.79
N ALA A 81 2.12 3.86 1.00
CA ALA A 81 2.82 3.17 -0.07
C ALA A 81 1.94 2.06 -0.67
N LEU A 82 1.26 1.30 0.17
CA LEU A 82 0.31 0.27 -0.25
C LEU A 82 -0.87 0.85 -1.04
N ALA A 83 -1.42 1.98 -0.60
CA ALA A 83 -2.46 2.68 -1.34
C ALA A 83 -1.95 3.20 -2.69
N ASN A 84 -0.68 3.61 -2.78
CA ASN A 84 -0.07 4.05 -4.04
C ASN A 84 0.10 2.87 -5.02
N ASP A 85 0.64 1.74 -4.56
CA ASP A 85 0.78 0.52 -5.37
C ASP A 85 -0.58 0.07 -5.95
N ILE A 86 -1.60 0.00 -5.10
CA ILE A 86 -2.96 -0.40 -5.48
C ILE A 86 -3.59 0.58 -6.46
N ARG A 87 -3.42 1.89 -6.24
CA ARG A 87 -3.88 2.92 -7.19
C ARG A 87 -3.15 2.82 -8.51
N ALA A 88 -1.84 2.56 -8.52
CA ALA A 88 -1.07 2.40 -9.75
C ALA A 88 -1.56 1.18 -10.56
N VAL A 89 -1.91 0.08 -9.89
CA VAL A 89 -2.44 -1.12 -10.55
C VAL A 89 -3.86 -0.90 -11.10
N THR A 90 -4.71 -0.16 -10.38
CA THR A 90 -6.12 0.06 -10.76
C THR A 90 -6.32 1.25 -11.70
N ALA A 91 -5.44 2.25 -11.70
CA ALA A 91 -5.55 3.45 -12.54
C ALA A 91 -5.53 3.13 -14.05
N ASN A 92 -4.76 2.12 -14.47
CA ASN A 92 -4.70 1.70 -15.87
C ASN A 92 -5.99 1.01 -16.33
N ALA A 93 -6.76 0.41 -15.42
CA ALA A 93 -8.03 -0.19 -15.75
C ALA A 93 -9.13 0.86 -16.01
N SER A 94 -9.07 2.00 -15.32
CA SER A 94 -10.02 3.10 -15.52
C SER A 94 -9.89 3.76 -16.89
N GLN A 95 -8.73 3.62 -17.57
CA GLN A 95 -8.51 4.15 -18.91
C GLN A 95 -8.99 3.22 -20.03
N SER A 96 -9.08 1.91 -19.81
CA SER A 96 -9.55 0.95 -20.83
C SER A 96 -11.07 0.87 -20.98
N SER A 97 -11.85 1.43 -20.05
CA SER A 97 -13.31 1.43 -20.13
C SER A 97 -13.90 2.58 -20.97
N ASN A 98 -13.08 3.44 -21.58
CA ASN A 98 -13.54 4.67 -22.24
C ASN A 98 -13.19 4.76 -23.74
N GLN A 99 -13.20 3.63 -24.45
CA GLN A 99 -13.24 3.62 -25.91
C GLN A 99 -14.68 3.53 -26.41
N ASN A 100 -15.39 4.66 -26.39
CA ASN A 100 -16.40 4.93 -27.41
C ASN A 100 -16.45 6.43 -27.71
N PRO A 101 -15.72 6.93 -28.72
CA PRO A 101 -15.78 8.33 -29.11
C PRO A 101 -16.91 8.52 -30.12
N LYS A 102 -18.12 8.82 -29.66
CA LYS A 102 -19.11 9.53 -30.49
C LYS A 102 -20.19 10.22 -29.66
N HIS A 103 -20.23 11.54 -29.84
CA HIS A 103 -21.28 12.51 -29.49
C HIS A 103 -21.35 13.05 -28.05
N THR A 104 -20.97 14.33 -27.94
CA THR A 104 -21.35 15.37 -26.96
C THR A 104 -22.88 15.59 -26.88
N PRO A 105 -23.41 16.43 -25.95
CA PRO A 105 -22.98 16.84 -24.61
C PRO A 105 -24.13 16.69 -23.55
N ALA A 106 -23.82 17.08 -22.31
CA ALA A 106 -24.72 17.39 -21.18
C ALA A 106 -24.88 16.33 -20.07
N ALA A 107 -24.47 16.80 -18.88
CA ALA A 107 -24.75 16.33 -17.53
C ALA A 107 -26.10 15.60 -17.40
N VAL A 108 -26.24 14.53 -16.61
CA VAL A 108 -26.05 14.50 -15.16
C VAL A 108 -25.75 13.05 -14.77
N GLN A 109 -24.61 12.78 -14.15
CA GLN A 109 -24.40 11.52 -13.43
C GLN A 109 -24.17 11.86 -11.95
N VAL A 110 -25.19 11.52 -11.17
CA VAL A 110 -25.24 11.61 -9.71
C VAL A 110 -24.12 10.72 -9.16
N LYS A 111 -22.98 11.33 -8.87
CA LYS A 111 -21.88 10.72 -8.12
C LYS A 111 -22.31 10.52 -6.67
N SER A 112 -22.76 9.32 -6.31
CA SER A 112 -22.65 8.86 -4.92
C SER A 112 -21.19 8.49 -4.66
N LYS A 113 -20.32 9.49 -4.57
CA LYS A 113 -18.90 9.32 -4.29
C LYS A 113 -18.70 9.70 -2.83
N THR A 114 -18.59 8.69 -1.97
CA THR A 114 -17.97 8.88 -0.65
C THR A 114 -16.50 9.18 -0.91
N GLU A 115 -16.20 10.45 -1.19
CA GLU A 115 -14.83 10.91 -1.43
C GLU A 115 -14.05 10.80 -0.13
N THR A 116 -12.99 10.00 -0.17
CA THR A 116 -12.06 9.87 0.94
C THR A 116 -11.40 11.23 1.23
N ILE A 117 -11.01 11.47 2.49
CA ILE A 117 -10.42 12.75 2.93
C ILE A 117 -9.20 13.13 2.05
N ASP A 118 -8.38 12.15 1.71
CA ASP A 118 -7.21 12.34 0.84
C ASP A 118 -7.59 12.81 -0.57
N GLU A 119 -8.70 12.29 -1.12
CA GLU A 119 -9.20 12.75 -2.42
C GLU A 119 -9.70 14.19 -2.35
N ARG A 120 -10.33 14.59 -1.24
CA ARG A 120 -10.79 15.97 -1.03
C ARG A 120 -9.61 16.95 -0.92
N ILE A 121 -8.55 16.57 -0.20
CA ILE A 121 -7.33 17.38 -0.08
C ILE A 121 -6.58 17.46 -1.42
N ALA A 122 -6.47 16.36 -2.16
CA ALA A 122 -5.85 16.34 -3.49
C ALA A 122 -6.64 17.19 -4.50
N ALA A 123 -7.97 17.22 -4.40
CA ALA A 123 -8.81 18.10 -5.22
C ALA A 123 -8.54 19.58 -4.91
N LEU A 124 -8.44 19.95 -3.63
CA LEU A 124 -8.09 21.31 -3.22
C LEU A 124 -6.71 21.75 -3.75
N GLN A 125 -5.72 20.86 -3.73
CA GLN A 125 -4.40 21.16 -4.28
C GLN A 125 -4.44 21.42 -5.79
N LYS A 126 -5.27 20.67 -6.53
CA LYS A 126 -5.48 20.90 -7.97
C LYS A 126 -6.16 22.24 -8.25
N PHE A 127 -7.14 22.64 -7.43
CA PHE A 127 -7.79 23.94 -7.58
C PHE A 127 -6.86 25.11 -7.24
N ARG A 128 -6.00 24.95 -6.23
CA ARG A 128 -4.95 25.92 -5.89
C ARG A 128 -3.94 26.05 -7.04
N ALA A 129 -3.45 24.93 -7.57
CA ALA A 129 -2.51 24.92 -8.69
C ALA A 129 -3.08 25.48 -10.00
N ALA A 130 -4.40 25.56 -10.12
CA ALA A 130 -5.11 26.16 -11.23
C ALA A 130 -5.49 27.63 -10.99
N ASP A 131 -5.00 28.27 -9.91
CA ASP A 131 -5.36 29.63 -9.47
C ASP A 131 -6.88 29.85 -9.30
N MET A 132 -7.64 28.77 -9.06
CA MET A 132 -9.09 28.82 -8.92
C MET A 132 -9.55 29.13 -7.48
N ILE A 133 -8.65 28.96 -6.51
CA ILE A 133 -8.86 29.29 -5.10
C ILE A 133 -7.60 29.94 -4.57
N THR A 134 -7.76 30.86 -3.61
CA THR A 134 -6.62 31.53 -2.99
C THR A 134 -5.97 30.65 -1.89
N ASP A 135 -4.76 31.00 -1.48
CA ASP A 135 -4.05 30.31 -0.40
C ASP A 135 -4.84 30.32 0.93
N GLU A 136 -5.55 31.42 1.20
CA GLU A 136 -6.42 31.56 2.38
C GLU A 136 -7.64 30.63 2.30
N GLU A 137 -8.25 30.51 1.12
CA GLU A 137 -9.39 29.60 0.91
C GLU A 137 -8.98 28.13 0.94
N PHE A 138 -7.78 27.82 0.44
CA PHE A 138 -7.20 26.49 0.50
C PHE A 138 -6.99 26.04 1.94
N GLU A 139 -6.32 26.84 2.77
CA GLU A 139 -6.07 26.49 4.18
C GLU A 139 -7.37 26.40 4.99
N LYS A 140 -8.34 27.28 4.74
CA LYS A 140 -9.65 27.21 5.40
C LYS A 140 -10.38 25.92 5.05
N LYS A 141 -10.48 25.56 3.76
CA LYS A 141 -11.18 24.34 3.32
C LYS A 141 -10.42 23.08 3.73
N ARG A 142 -9.09 23.12 3.75
CA ARG A 142 -8.26 22.02 4.25
C ARG A 142 -8.53 21.79 5.74
N LYS A 143 -8.55 22.85 6.55
CA LYS A 143 -8.88 22.76 7.97
C LYS A 143 -10.29 22.20 8.21
N ASP A 144 -11.31 22.69 7.51
CA ASP A 144 -12.68 22.19 7.63
C ASP A 144 -12.80 20.69 7.30
N ILE A 145 -11.98 20.18 6.37
CA ILE A 145 -11.94 18.75 6.04
C ILE A 145 -11.31 17.94 7.17
N LEU A 146 -10.21 18.43 7.77
CA LEU A 146 -9.54 17.75 8.87
C LEU A 146 -10.36 17.79 10.17
N ASP A 147 -11.09 18.88 10.43
CA ASP A 147 -11.98 19.02 11.59
C ASP A 147 -13.28 18.21 11.46
N SER A 148 -13.57 17.65 10.28
CA SER A 148 -14.75 16.78 10.04
C SER A 148 -14.54 15.30 10.42
N ILE A 149 -13.47 15.02 11.18
CA ILE A 149 -13.11 13.71 11.76
C ILE A 149 -13.60 13.65 13.20
#